data_AF-A0A959WH38-F1
#
_entry.id   AF-A0A959WH38-F1
#
_cell.length_a   1.000
_cell.length_b   1.000
_cell.length_c   1.000
_cell.angle_alpha   90.00
_cell.angle_beta   90.00
_cell.angle_gamma   90.00
#
_symmetry.space_group_name_H-M   'P 1'
#
loop_
_entity.id
_entity.type
_entity.pdbx_description
1 polymer ?
#
loop_
_entity_poly.entity_id
_entity_poly.type
_entity_poly.pdbx_seq_one_letter_code
_entity_poly.pdbx_strand_id
1 'polypeptide(L)' 'MNRGLEKLITAMVLALTSPLLIVCAILIRLEGGGSAIYRQTRVGFHGQEFEMLKLRTMVPGSDPVGVGTVVGR' A
#
# COMPACT_ATOMS: atom_id res chain seq x y z
N MET A 1 -1.19 -19.29 18.04
CA MET A 1 -0.97 -17.88 17.64
C MET A 1 -1.94 -17.00 18.44
N ASN A 2 -1.46 -16.17 19.36
CA ASN A 2 -2.33 -15.38 20.22
C ASN A 2 -2.78 -14.11 19.49
N ARG A 3 -4.01 -14.10 18.94
CA ARG A 3 -4.58 -12.97 18.18
C ARG A 3 -4.55 -11.64 18.94
N GLY A 4 -4.58 -11.67 20.28
CA GLY A 4 -4.48 -10.46 21.10
C GLY A 4 -3.09 -9.85 21.05
N LEU A 5 -2.05 -10.70 21.11
CA LEU A 5 -0.65 -10.26 21.02
C LEU A 5 -0.32 -9.69 19.64
N GLU A 6 -0.83 -10.31 18.57
CA GLU A 6 -0.65 -9.81 17.20
C GLU A 6 -1.17 -8.38 17.06
N LYS A 7 -2.42 -8.14 17.50
CA LYS A 7 -3.03 -6.80 17.44
C LYS A 7 -2.25 -5.77 18.25
N LEU A 8 -1.78 -6.15 19.44
CA LEU A 8 -1.02 -5.25 20.31
C LEU A 8 0.30 -4.85 19.66
N ILE A 9 1.06 -5.81 19.12
CA ILE A 9 2.33 -5.56 18.44
C ILE A 9 2.09 -4.69 17.19
N THR A 10 1.10 -5.03 16.36
CA THR A 10 0.76 -4.24 15.17
C THR A 10 0.40 -2.80 15.54
N ALA A 11 -0.42 -2.58 16.56
CA ALA A 11 -0.81 -1.24 16.99
C ALA A 11 0.37 -0.42 17.51
N MET A 12 1.27 -1.02 18.30
CA MET A 12 2.47 -0.34 18.81
C MET A 12 3.42 0.06 17.68
N VAL A 13 3.72 -0.86 16.76
CA VAL A 13 4.59 -0.57 15.61
C VAL A 13 3.97 0.49 14.72
N LEU A 14 2.67 0.42 14.47
CA LEU A 14 1.96 1.40 13.66
C LEU A 14 1.98 2.78 14.32
N ALA A 15 1.74 2.87 15.64
CA ALA A 15 1.81 4.14 16.36
C ALA A 15 3.21 4.77 16.28
N LEU A 16 4.26 3.97 16.50
CA LEU A 16 5.65 4.42 16.45
C LEU A 16 6.08 4.90 15.04
N THR A 17 5.62 4.20 14.00
CA THR A 17 5.96 4.53 12.60
C THR A 17 5.01 5.55 11.97
N SER A 18 3.84 5.82 12.58
CA SER A 18 2.83 6.75 12.06
C SER A 18 3.34 8.16 11.75
N PRO A 19 4.15 8.84 12.59
CA PRO A 19 4.62 10.19 12.25
C PRO A 19 5.46 10.19 10.97
N LEU A 20 6.32 9.19 10.77
CA LEU A 20 7.13 9.05 9.56
C LEU A 20 6.24 8.80 8.34
N LEU A 21 5.25 7.90 8.46
CA LEU A 21 4.31 7.59 7.37
C LEU A 21 3.48 8.83 6.98
N ILE A 22 3.08 9.66 7.95
CA ILE A 22 2.35 10.91 7.70
C ILE A 22 3.24 11.91 6.93
N VAL A 23 4.49 12.10 7.36
CA VAL A 23 5.44 12.99 6.66
C VAL A 23 5.64 12.53 5.22
N CYS A 24 5.91 11.24 4.99
CA CYS A 24 6.05 10.70 3.65
C CYS A 24 4.77 10.88 2.83
N ALA A 25 3.59 10.65 3.42
CA ALA A 25 2.32 10.82 2.75
C ALA A 25 2.08 12.28 2.32
N ILE A 26 2.45 13.25 3.15
CA ILE A 26 2.36 14.68 2.81
C ILE A 26 3.30 14.99 1.63
N LEU A 27 4.56 14.56 1.68
CA LEU A 27 5.52 14.80 0.60
C LEU A 27 5.04 14.23 -0.75
N ILE A 28 4.53 12.99 -0.75
CA ILE A 28 4.00 12.34 -1.96
C ILE A 28 2.80 13.09 -2.53
N ARG A 29 1.94 13.66 -1.67
CA ARG A 29 0.78 14.46 -2.12
C ARG A 29 1.22 15.78 -2.75
N LEU A 30 2.26 16.42 -2.22
CA LEU A 30 2.80 17.67 -2.73
C LEU A 30 3.50 17.48 -4.08
N GLU A 31 4.19 16.35 -4.27
CA GLU A 31 5.00 16.10 -5.48
C GLU A 31 4.15 15.66 -6.69
N GLY A 32 3.23 14.71 -6.51
CA GLY A 32 2.60 14.03 -7.65
C GLY A 32 1.10 14.28 -7.86
N GLY A 33 0.44 15.03 -6.97
CA GLY A 33 -1.02 15.17 -6.94
C GLY A 33 -1.76 13.85 -6.66
N GLY A 34 -2.88 13.87 -5.94
CA GLY A 34 -3.70 12.67 -5.67
C GLY A 34 -3.32 11.87 -4.41
N SER A 35 -3.69 10.58 -4.36
CA SER A 35 -3.56 9.73 -3.16
C SER A 35 -2.10 9.38 -2.84
N ALA A 36 -1.67 9.55 -1.58
CA ALA A 36 -0.39 9.06 -1.09
C ALA A 36 -0.33 7.53 -0.95
N ILE A 37 -1.49 6.87 -0.89
CA ILE A 37 -1.61 5.43 -0.71
C ILE A 37 -1.98 4.79 -2.05
N TYR A 38 -1.23 3.77 -2.42
CA TYR A 38 -1.49 2.89 -3.54
C TYR A 38 -2.02 1.54 -3.05
N ARG A 39 -3.06 1.04 -3.72
CA ARG A 39 -3.76 -0.22 -3.41
C ARG A 39 -3.39 -1.24 -4.48
N GLN A 40 -2.79 -2.35 -4.08
CA GLN A 40 -2.41 -3.43 -4.98
C GLN A 40 -3.17 -4.71 -4.62
N THR A 41 -3.99 -5.23 -5.53
CA THR A 41 -4.63 -6.53 -5.35
C THR A 41 -3.60 -7.65 -5.48
N ARG A 42 -3.59 -8.57 -4.50
CA ARG A 42 -2.74 -9.76 -4.50
C ARG A 42 -3.56 -10.99 -4.11
N VAL A 43 -3.18 -12.13 -4.67
CA VAL A 43 -3.75 -13.42 -4.27
C VAL A 43 -3.16 -13.80 -2.91
N GLY A 44 -4.04 -13.97 -1.92
CA GLY A 44 -3.70 -14.36 -0.56
C GLY A 44 -3.94 -15.84 -0.29
N PHE A 45 -4.14 -16.15 0.99
CA PHE A 45 -4.34 -17.51 1.47
C PHE A 45 -5.61 -18.14 0.86
N HIS A 46 -5.53 -19.39 0.41
CA HIS A 46 -6.61 -20.10 -0.29
C HIS A 46 -7.16 -19.38 -1.54
N GLY A 47 -6.33 -18.61 -2.24
CA GLY A 47 -6.77 -17.90 -3.44
C GLY A 47 -7.68 -16.70 -3.16
N GLN A 48 -7.89 -16.35 -1.89
CA GLN A 48 -8.66 -15.16 -1.51
C GLN A 48 -7.82 -13.92 -1.81
N GLU A 49 -8.32 -13.07 -2.70
CA GLU A 49 -7.67 -11.81 -3.01
C GLU A 49 -7.71 -10.85 -1.80
N PHE A 50 -6.67 -10.05 -1.66
CA PHE A 50 -6.63 -8.97 -0.67
C PHE A 50 -5.92 -7.74 -1.24
N GLU A 51 -6.31 -6.58 -0.72
CA GLU A 51 -5.66 -5.32 -1.05
C GLU A 51 -4.44 -5.08 -0.16
N MET A 52 -3.27 -4.95 -0.78
CA MET A 52 -2.04 -4.51 -0.13
C MET A 52 -1.93 -2.98 -0.24
N LEU A 53 -1.89 -2.31 0.92
CA LEU A 53 -1.70 -0.87 1.02
C LEU A 53 -0.20 -0.54 1.12
N LYS A 54 0.29 0.39 0.29
CA LYS A 54 1.65 0.93 0.38
C LYS A 54 1.70 2.41 0.04
N LEU A 55 2.76 3.09 0.47
CA LEU A 55 3.03 4.46 0.01
C LEU A 55 3.26 4.45 -1.50
N ARG A 56 2.70 5.44 -2.18
CA ARG A 56 2.80 5.60 -3.63
C ARG A 56 4.17 6.19 -3.99
N THR A 57 5.00 5.39 -4.64
CA THR A 57 6.31 5.82 -5.17
C THR A 57 6.30 6.07 -6.68
N MET A 58 5.26 5.65 -7.39
CA MET A 58 5.13 5.80 -8.84
C MET A 58 4.06 6.82 -9.21
N VAL A 59 4.14 7.36 -10.43
CA VAL A 59 3.19 8.35 -10.98
C VAL A 59 1.77 7.73 -11.05
N PRO A 60 0.70 8.49 -10.78
CA PRO A 60 -0.67 8.00 -10.99
C PRO A 60 -0.86 7.37 -12.37
N GLY A 61 -1.49 6.19 -12.43
CA GLY A 61 -1.77 5.49 -13.68
C GLY A 61 -0.59 4.71 -14.29
N SER A 62 0.56 4.65 -13.62
CA SER A 62 1.71 3.82 -14.02
C SER A 62 1.63 2.39 -13.48
N ASP A 63 0.41 1.85 -13.35
CA ASP A 63 0.22 0.47 -12.93
C ASP A 63 1.03 -0.44 -13.86
N PRO A 64 1.89 -1.32 -13.30
CA PRO A 64 2.68 -2.20 -14.14
C PRO A 64 1.71 -3.09 -14.91
N VAL A 65 1.63 -2.83 -16.21
CA VAL A 65 1.03 -3.73 -17.19
C VAL A 65 1.74 -5.06 -16.98
N GLY A 66 1.04 -6.03 -16.38
CA GLY A 66 1.60 -7.36 -16.15
C GLY A 66 2.19 -7.89 -17.46
N VAL A 67 3.30 -8.60 -17.38
CA VAL A 67 3.87 -9.27 -18.56
C VAL A 67 2.78 -10.17 -19.15
N GLY A 68 2.24 -9.78 -20.31
CA GLY A 68 1.12 -10.47 -20.98
C GLY A 68 -0.19 -9.67 -21.09
N THR A 69 -0.31 -8.48 -20.49
CA THR A 69 -1.50 -7.63 -20.74
C THR A 69 -1.32 -6.88 -22.04
N VAL A 70 -2.27 -7.05 -22.98
CA VAL A 70 -2.29 -6.29 -24.23
C VAL A 70 -2.49 -4.82 -23.86
N VAL A 71 -1.47 -3.99 -24.02
CA VAL A 71 -1.63 -2.53 -24.02
C VAL A 71 -2.44 -2.23 -25.28
N GLY A 72 -3.76 -2.23 -25.13
CA GLY A 72 -4.69 -1.98 -26.22
C GLY A 72 -4.61 -0.51 -26.65
N ARG A 73 -4.05 -0.31 -27.84
CA ARG A 73 -4.09 0.85 -28.77
C ARG A 73 -4.34 2.23 -28.19
#